data_AF-A0A897N141-F1
#
_entry.id   AF-A0A897N141-F1
#
_cell.length_a   1.000
_cell.length_b   1.000
_cell.length_c   1.000
_cell.angle_alpha   90.00
_cell.angle_beta   90.00
_cell.angle_gamma   90.00
#
_symmetry.space_group_name_H-M   'P 1'
#
loop_
_entity.id
_entity.type
_entity.pdbx_description
1 polymer ?
#
loop_
_entity_poly.entity_id
_entity_poly.type
_entity_poly.pdbx_seq_one_letter_code
_entity_poly.pdbx_strand_id
1 'polypeptide(L)'
;MVALDSDSVPAGSELLAGTDPFDSDTDGDGLDDGVELDGPTDPVVADTDGDGLNDGRERELETDPTDSDTDSDALSDGRELDLGTDPRVADTDGDGLADGREVDLDTDPRAADTDDDGLNDSRELDLETDPTAPDTDGDELDDGRELALETDPTDPDTDSDGLNDSRELELGTDPLDADSDDDGLNDSRELDFEADPLVADTDRDGLEDGIETDLGTDPLDPDTDGDGLDDGRELDLETDPTAVDTDEDGLNDSREMELETDPLVADTDRDGLEDGRELTLGADPLVADTDGDGLDDGREDELGTDPDSADTDGDGLNDSRELDLGTDPTAVDTDGDGFDDDAELAFGTDPTTPTPDADGDGLPDEVERELGTDPDSVDTDSDGLDDGREYDLGTDPLDPDTDSDGLEDGAEVSGETASGATIPGADPLRKDLYVTLLTSANADALTSSERAGLRRAWADMPVDNPDGSTGITVHMTHKRLERSVTTDGSGEEFRELSDTYYTEQYVGDMLGVTRAAIIVPIDSDSVAGRGYAPGYFSINDAGSSGTVGEYSVRTRILVHELLHNVIGELDGDNKCYSEFDGDSANYHSCDGWLSYDFDASANYLPESLADELERDGLLPS
;
A
#
# COMPACT_ATOMS: atom_id res chain seq x y z
N MET A 1 74.45 96.25 -67.37
CA MET A 1 75.07 94.96 -66.99
C MET A 1 74.35 93.89 -67.80
N VAL A 2 75.02 92.82 -68.20
CA VAL A 2 74.49 91.80 -69.12
C VAL A 2 74.22 90.54 -68.30
N ALA A 3 72.99 90.03 -68.33
CA ALA A 3 72.65 88.67 -67.85
C ALA A 3 73.32 87.65 -68.77
N LEU A 4 73.84 86.56 -68.21
CA LEU A 4 74.69 85.60 -68.93
C LEU A 4 74.00 84.24 -69.18
N ASP A 5 72.77 84.12 -68.70
CA ASP A 5 71.88 82.96 -68.66
C ASP A 5 70.42 83.41 -69.02
N SER A 6 69.38 82.69 -68.57
CA SER A 6 67.96 82.95 -68.90
C SER A 6 67.09 83.60 -67.82
N ASP A 7 67.57 83.75 -66.59
CA ASP A 7 66.78 84.26 -65.45
C ASP A 7 66.59 85.80 -65.45
N SER A 8 67.30 86.49 -66.34
CA SER A 8 67.34 87.96 -66.49
C SER A 8 68.03 88.75 -65.37
N VAL A 9 68.78 88.09 -64.47
CA VAL A 9 69.60 88.70 -63.44
C VAL A 9 70.98 89.05 -64.01
N PRO A 10 71.53 90.25 -63.76
CA PRO A 10 72.86 90.58 -64.28
C PRO A 10 73.98 89.86 -63.52
N ALA A 11 75.00 89.33 -64.22
CA ALA A 11 76.20 88.68 -63.66
C ALA A 11 76.93 89.36 -62.49
N GLY A 12 76.77 90.68 -62.31
CA GLY A 12 77.32 91.38 -61.15
C GLY A 12 76.45 91.28 -59.90
N SER A 13 75.14 91.10 -60.06
CA SER A 13 74.15 90.85 -59.01
C SER A 13 74.17 89.39 -58.57
N GLU A 14 74.28 88.45 -59.51
CA GLU A 14 74.38 87.00 -59.23
C GLU A 14 75.57 86.69 -58.31
N LEU A 15 76.77 87.18 -58.66
CA LEU A 15 77.97 87.07 -57.82
C LEU A 15 77.85 87.72 -56.41
N LEU A 16 76.93 88.68 -56.23
CA LEU A 16 76.69 89.32 -54.93
C LEU A 16 75.66 88.55 -54.10
N ALA A 17 74.68 87.94 -54.75
CA ALA A 17 73.69 87.05 -54.15
C ALA A 17 74.27 85.66 -53.82
N GLY A 18 75.37 85.27 -54.46
CA GLY A 18 75.99 83.96 -54.29
C GLY A 18 75.62 82.96 -55.37
N THR A 19 74.84 83.38 -56.37
CA THR A 19 74.35 82.55 -57.47
C THR A 19 75.35 82.41 -58.63
N ASP A 20 75.23 81.36 -59.46
CA ASP A 20 76.13 81.10 -60.60
C ASP A 20 75.68 81.85 -61.86
N PRO A 21 76.45 82.84 -62.38
CA PRO A 21 76.06 83.61 -63.57
C PRO A 21 75.88 82.84 -64.89
N PHE A 22 76.02 81.52 -64.89
CA PHE A 22 75.84 80.67 -66.08
C PHE A 22 74.79 79.58 -65.88
N ASP A 23 74.21 79.48 -64.70
CA ASP A 23 73.09 78.61 -64.38
C ASP A 23 71.89 79.49 -64.05
N SER A 24 70.71 79.19 -64.59
CA SER A 24 69.54 80.03 -64.31
C SER A 24 68.82 79.63 -63.03
N ASP A 25 69.21 78.50 -62.43
CA ASP A 25 68.68 77.87 -61.23
C ASP A 25 69.90 77.28 -60.50
N THR A 26 70.44 78.04 -59.54
CA THR A 26 71.76 77.76 -58.97
C THR A 26 71.76 76.56 -58.01
N ASP A 27 70.70 76.36 -57.24
CA ASP A 27 70.58 75.26 -56.28
C ASP A 27 69.83 74.04 -56.85
N GLY A 28 69.22 74.18 -58.02
CA GLY A 28 68.65 73.10 -58.81
C GLY A 28 67.30 72.63 -58.29
N ASP A 29 66.56 73.50 -57.62
CA ASP A 29 65.28 73.20 -57.00
C ASP A 29 64.09 73.30 -57.97
N GLY A 30 64.30 73.95 -59.13
CA GLY A 30 63.31 74.17 -60.18
C GLY A 30 62.77 75.60 -60.28
N LEU A 31 63.25 76.54 -59.45
CA LEU A 31 63.00 77.97 -59.55
C LEU A 31 64.20 78.68 -60.20
N ASP A 32 63.93 79.67 -61.05
CA ASP A 32 65.02 80.47 -61.62
C ASP A 32 65.52 81.47 -60.55
N ASP A 33 66.84 81.68 -60.43
CA ASP A 33 67.49 82.59 -59.46
C ASP A 33 66.82 83.98 -59.42
N GLY A 34 66.41 84.50 -60.58
CA GLY A 34 65.72 85.77 -60.71
C GLY A 34 64.30 85.80 -60.10
N VAL A 35 63.60 84.68 -60.07
CA VAL A 35 62.28 84.53 -59.41
C VAL A 35 62.43 84.57 -57.89
N GLU A 36 63.48 83.97 -57.38
CA GLU A 36 63.75 83.84 -55.94
C GLU A 36 64.37 85.11 -55.35
N LEU A 37 65.27 85.78 -56.09
CA LEU A 37 65.80 87.09 -55.70
C LEU A 37 64.72 88.19 -55.59
N ASP A 38 63.63 88.06 -56.36
CA ASP A 38 62.44 88.92 -56.27
C ASP A 38 61.37 88.33 -55.32
N GLY A 39 61.58 87.11 -54.82
CA GLY A 39 60.68 86.31 -54.00
C GLY A 39 61.16 86.12 -52.55
N PRO A 40 60.51 85.23 -51.80
CA PRO A 40 60.82 84.98 -50.39
C PRO A 40 61.83 83.84 -50.16
N THR A 41 62.18 83.07 -51.19
CA THR A 41 63.07 81.90 -51.18
C THR A 41 64.54 82.28 -51.39
N ASP A 42 65.48 81.43 -50.98
CA ASP A 42 66.92 81.68 -51.10
C ASP A 42 67.54 80.95 -52.31
N PRO A 43 67.99 81.65 -53.37
CA PRO A 43 68.44 81.06 -54.64
C PRO A 43 69.73 80.23 -54.60
N VAL A 44 70.21 79.88 -53.41
CA VAL A 44 71.35 78.97 -53.20
C VAL A 44 71.03 77.87 -52.19
N VAL A 45 69.78 77.77 -51.75
CA VAL A 45 69.27 76.80 -50.80
C VAL A 45 67.98 76.23 -51.38
N ALA A 46 68.10 75.04 -51.97
CA ALA A 46 66.97 74.40 -52.66
C ALA A 46 65.73 74.12 -51.79
N ASP A 47 65.84 74.19 -50.47
CA ASP A 47 64.80 73.89 -49.48
C ASP A 47 64.93 74.95 -48.37
N THR A 48 64.17 76.04 -48.52
CA THR A 48 64.34 77.29 -47.77
C THR A 48 63.99 77.14 -46.29
N ASP A 49 62.97 76.37 -45.94
CA ASP A 49 62.54 76.15 -44.54
C ASP A 49 63.02 74.83 -43.93
N GLY A 50 63.56 73.92 -44.75
CA GLY A 50 64.23 72.70 -44.32
C GLY A 50 63.29 71.56 -43.97
N ASP A 51 62.09 71.55 -44.54
CA ASP A 51 61.00 70.63 -44.22
C ASP A 51 61.09 69.28 -44.99
N GLY A 52 61.97 69.23 -46.00
CA GLY A 52 62.22 68.07 -46.85
C GLY A 52 61.64 68.17 -48.27
N LEU A 53 60.89 69.23 -48.58
CA LEU A 53 60.50 69.62 -49.92
C LEU A 53 61.42 70.71 -50.45
N ASN A 54 61.47 70.86 -51.77
CA ASN A 54 62.27 71.91 -52.39
C ASN A 54 61.34 73.03 -52.86
N ASP A 55 61.82 74.28 -52.90
CA ASP A 55 60.93 75.44 -53.05
C ASP A 55 60.14 75.39 -54.38
N GLY A 56 60.77 74.84 -55.42
CA GLY A 56 60.12 74.52 -56.70
C GLY A 56 58.96 73.52 -56.58
N ARG A 57 59.10 72.45 -55.78
CA ARG A 57 58.05 71.43 -55.54
C ARG A 57 56.90 71.99 -54.71
N GLU A 58 57.19 72.80 -53.71
CA GLU A 58 56.17 73.45 -52.88
C GLU A 58 55.28 74.38 -53.70
N ARG A 59 55.89 75.13 -54.63
CA ARG A 59 55.16 75.92 -55.64
C ARG A 59 54.25 75.07 -56.54
N GLU A 60 54.63 73.82 -56.85
CA GLU A 60 53.79 72.89 -57.62
C GLU A 60 52.62 72.34 -56.79
N LEU A 61 52.83 72.12 -55.49
CA LEU A 61 51.84 71.60 -54.54
C LEU A 61 50.94 72.70 -53.95
N GLU A 62 51.28 73.97 -54.21
CA GLU A 62 50.61 75.15 -53.65
C GLU A 62 50.78 75.28 -52.13
N THR A 63 51.91 74.81 -51.59
CA THR A 63 52.37 75.03 -50.21
C THR A 63 53.26 76.28 -50.09
N ASP A 64 53.55 76.75 -48.86
CA ASP A 64 54.37 77.95 -48.61
C ASP A 64 55.85 77.59 -48.44
N PRO A 65 56.75 77.89 -49.39
CA PRO A 65 58.17 77.51 -49.34
C PRO A 65 59.02 78.24 -48.29
N THR A 66 58.37 78.86 -47.31
CA THR A 66 59.02 79.51 -46.18
C THR A 66 58.40 79.13 -44.84
N ASP A 67 57.40 78.24 -44.86
CA ASP A 67 56.69 77.74 -43.70
C ASP A 67 56.65 76.22 -43.77
N SER A 68 57.45 75.57 -42.92
CA SER A 68 57.67 74.12 -42.96
C SER A 68 56.42 73.28 -42.64
N ASP A 69 55.26 73.88 -42.42
CA ASP A 69 53.98 73.31 -41.98
C ASP A 69 52.85 74.26 -42.46
N THR A 70 52.41 74.06 -43.71
CA THR A 70 51.55 74.99 -44.44
C THR A 70 50.15 75.12 -43.84
N ASP A 71 49.59 74.05 -43.26
CA ASP A 71 48.24 74.05 -42.68
C ASP A 71 48.20 74.04 -41.15
N SER A 72 49.38 74.04 -40.51
CA SER A 72 49.58 74.20 -39.07
C SER A 72 49.01 73.05 -38.24
N ASP A 73 49.11 71.83 -38.75
CA ASP A 73 48.62 70.61 -38.11
C ASP A 73 49.71 69.89 -37.26
N ALA A 74 50.94 70.42 -37.28
CA ALA A 74 52.16 69.94 -36.63
C ALA A 74 52.95 68.84 -37.36
N LEU A 75 52.57 68.47 -38.58
CA LEU A 75 53.43 67.79 -39.54
C LEU A 75 54.10 68.79 -40.46
N SER A 76 55.21 68.38 -41.07
CA SER A 76 55.81 69.19 -42.12
C SER A 76 55.30 68.76 -43.49
N ASP A 77 55.23 69.69 -44.45
CA ASP A 77 54.68 69.39 -45.78
C ASP A 77 55.40 68.19 -46.43
N GLY A 78 56.72 68.10 -46.24
CA GLY A 78 57.52 66.94 -46.65
C GLY A 78 57.18 65.63 -45.94
N ARG A 79 56.84 65.68 -44.64
CA ARG A 79 56.43 64.52 -43.83
C ARG A 79 55.03 64.05 -44.21
N GLU A 80 54.12 64.97 -44.50
CA GLU A 80 52.76 64.66 -44.93
C GLU A 80 52.73 63.87 -46.23
N LEU A 81 53.55 64.28 -47.21
CA LEU A 81 53.69 63.50 -48.45
C LEU A 81 54.28 62.09 -48.23
N ASP A 82 55.17 61.92 -47.25
CA ASP A 82 55.72 60.62 -46.86
C ASP A 82 54.65 59.71 -46.24
N LEU A 83 53.70 60.28 -45.51
CA LEU A 83 52.54 59.60 -44.92
C LEU A 83 51.38 59.44 -45.92
N GLY A 84 51.38 60.25 -46.99
CA GLY A 84 50.35 60.26 -48.02
C GLY A 84 49.15 61.14 -47.70
N THR A 85 49.31 62.11 -46.79
CA THR A 85 48.33 63.15 -46.43
C THR A 85 48.45 64.38 -47.34
N ASP A 86 47.48 65.32 -47.30
CA ASP A 86 47.48 66.54 -48.13
C ASP A 86 48.03 67.73 -47.30
N PRO A 87 49.21 68.30 -47.64
CA PRO A 87 49.90 69.36 -46.87
C PRO A 87 49.24 70.74 -46.84
N ARG A 88 47.94 70.77 -47.11
CA ARG A 88 47.10 71.97 -47.10
C ARG A 88 45.77 71.70 -46.40
N VAL A 89 45.59 70.51 -45.87
CA VAL A 89 44.39 70.03 -45.21
C VAL A 89 44.83 69.36 -43.91
N ALA A 90 44.74 70.12 -42.83
CA ALA A 90 45.16 69.69 -41.50
C ALA A 90 44.45 68.44 -40.93
N ASP A 91 43.51 67.84 -41.65
CA ASP A 91 42.66 66.69 -41.28
C ASP A 91 42.26 66.00 -42.61
N THR A 92 43.09 65.05 -43.04
CA THR A 92 43.08 64.48 -44.38
C THR A 92 41.86 63.61 -44.65
N ASP A 93 41.42 62.81 -43.67
CA ASP A 93 40.25 61.93 -43.81
C ASP A 93 38.94 62.53 -43.29
N GLY A 94 39.03 63.64 -42.55
CA GLY A 94 37.89 64.44 -42.12
C GLY A 94 37.17 63.87 -40.90
N ASP A 95 37.85 63.07 -40.08
CA ASP A 95 37.27 62.44 -38.90
C ASP A 95 37.15 63.42 -37.71
N GLY A 96 37.93 64.50 -37.71
CA GLY A 96 37.96 65.54 -36.67
C GLY A 96 39.25 65.60 -35.85
N LEU A 97 40.20 64.68 -36.06
CA LEU A 97 41.58 64.77 -35.63
C LEU A 97 42.44 65.40 -36.73
N ALA A 98 43.58 65.95 -36.33
CA ALA A 98 44.52 66.52 -37.28
C ALA A 98 45.61 65.49 -37.59
N ASP A 99 46.16 65.47 -38.80
CA ASP A 99 47.09 64.41 -39.22
C ASP A 99 48.29 64.30 -38.27
N GLY A 100 48.82 65.44 -37.81
CA GLY A 100 49.87 65.47 -36.79
C GLY A 100 49.47 64.93 -35.43
N ARG A 101 48.21 65.08 -35.03
CA ARG A 101 47.69 64.49 -33.78
C ARG A 101 47.46 62.99 -33.90
N GLU A 102 47.03 62.52 -35.05
CA GLU A 102 46.83 61.09 -35.34
C GLU A 102 48.16 60.34 -35.30
N VAL A 103 49.21 60.91 -35.91
CA VAL A 103 50.58 60.38 -35.81
C VAL A 103 51.07 60.31 -34.35
N ASP A 104 50.70 61.28 -33.51
CA ASP A 104 51.04 61.28 -32.07
C ASP A 104 50.25 60.23 -31.27
N LEU A 105 49.08 59.81 -31.75
CA LEU A 105 48.22 58.78 -31.16
C LEU A 105 48.46 57.39 -31.76
N ASP A 106 49.41 57.27 -32.70
CA ASP A 106 49.68 56.06 -33.48
C ASP A 106 48.49 55.59 -34.37
N THR A 107 47.59 56.50 -34.74
CA THR A 107 46.47 56.25 -35.67
C THR A 107 46.83 56.54 -37.15
N ASP A 108 46.07 56.04 -38.14
CA ASP A 108 46.33 56.29 -39.59
C ASP A 108 45.61 57.56 -40.05
N PRO A 109 46.33 58.67 -40.36
CA PRO A 109 45.75 59.97 -40.75
C PRO A 109 45.03 60.00 -42.11
N ARG A 110 44.68 58.85 -42.64
CA ARG A 110 43.99 58.67 -43.92
C ARG A 110 42.81 57.70 -43.78
N ALA A 111 42.57 57.21 -42.58
CA ALA A 111 41.51 56.30 -42.22
C ALA A 111 40.80 56.89 -41.01
N ALA A 112 39.61 57.42 -41.25
CA ALA A 112 38.77 58.01 -40.22
C ALA A 112 38.25 56.99 -39.18
N ASP A 113 38.81 55.79 -39.12
CA ASP A 113 38.47 54.65 -38.27
C ASP A 113 39.68 53.72 -38.44
N THR A 114 40.64 53.84 -37.52
CA THR A 114 41.97 53.23 -37.66
C THR A 114 41.95 51.71 -37.49
N ASP A 115 41.06 51.18 -36.66
CA ASP A 115 40.98 49.75 -36.34
C ASP A 115 39.74 49.03 -36.90
N ASP A 116 38.92 49.75 -37.66
CA ASP A 116 37.73 49.27 -38.39
C ASP A 116 36.61 48.74 -37.46
N ASP A 117 36.47 49.27 -36.25
CA ASP A 117 35.46 48.87 -35.25
C ASP A 117 34.08 49.56 -35.47
N GLY A 118 34.06 50.62 -36.28
CA GLY A 118 32.87 51.40 -36.63
C GLY A 118 32.73 52.74 -35.88
N LEU A 119 33.66 53.08 -35.01
CA LEU A 119 33.87 54.40 -34.43
C LEU A 119 34.97 55.13 -35.20
N ASN A 120 34.98 56.46 -35.14
CA ASN A 120 36.11 57.21 -35.67
C ASN A 120 37.06 57.59 -34.54
N ASP A 121 38.34 57.71 -34.85
CA ASP A 121 39.41 57.97 -33.88
C ASP A 121 39.06 59.16 -32.96
N SER A 122 38.48 60.23 -33.52
CA SER A 122 38.02 61.38 -32.71
C SER A 122 36.91 61.05 -31.70
N ARG A 123 35.98 60.17 -32.05
CA ARG A 123 34.86 59.72 -31.21
C ARG A 123 35.32 58.79 -30.11
N GLU A 124 36.28 57.94 -30.40
CA GLU A 124 36.86 57.01 -29.42
C GLU A 124 37.54 57.76 -28.28
N LEU A 125 38.32 58.80 -28.61
CA LEU A 125 38.88 59.69 -27.59
C LEU A 125 37.81 60.39 -26.73
N ASP A 126 36.65 60.71 -27.31
CA ASP A 126 35.50 61.29 -26.59
C ASP A 126 34.79 60.28 -25.67
N LEU A 127 34.91 58.98 -25.98
CA LEU A 127 34.37 57.85 -25.22
C LEU A 127 35.38 57.24 -24.24
N GLU A 128 36.64 57.69 -24.31
CA GLU A 128 37.76 57.14 -23.54
C GLU A 128 38.17 55.71 -23.97
N THR A 129 37.85 55.32 -25.21
CA THR A 129 38.29 54.06 -25.85
C THR A 129 39.63 54.20 -26.59
N ASP A 130 40.27 53.08 -26.98
CA ASP A 130 41.57 53.03 -27.65
C ASP A 130 41.42 53.02 -29.19
N PRO A 131 41.71 54.13 -29.91
CA PRO A 131 41.53 54.24 -31.36
C PRO A 131 42.45 53.39 -32.23
N THR A 132 43.18 52.46 -31.61
CA THR A 132 44.09 51.53 -32.29
C THR A 132 43.77 50.08 -31.98
N ALA A 133 42.76 49.82 -31.16
CA ALA A 133 42.35 48.51 -30.72
C ALA A 133 40.81 48.44 -30.72
N PRO A 134 40.21 47.57 -31.56
CA PRO A 134 38.77 47.59 -31.79
C PRO A 134 37.93 47.17 -30.57
N ASP A 135 38.56 46.68 -29.50
CA ASP A 135 37.98 46.15 -28.27
C ASP A 135 38.85 46.67 -27.11
N THR A 136 38.34 47.69 -26.42
CA THR A 136 39.08 48.48 -25.43
C THR A 136 39.22 47.75 -24.09
N ASP A 137 38.18 47.08 -23.63
CA ASP A 137 38.15 46.43 -22.32
C ASP A 137 38.53 44.94 -22.35
N GLY A 138 38.59 44.36 -23.55
CA GLY A 138 39.05 43.02 -23.83
C GLY A 138 38.01 41.94 -23.55
N ASP A 139 36.72 42.26 -23.64
CA ASP A 139 35.62 41.34 -23.41
C ASP A 139 35.24 40.49 -24.64
N GLU A 140 35.83 40.76 -25.81
CA GLU A 140 35.54 40.16 -27.13
C GLU A 140 34.38 40.82 -27.93
N LEU A 141 33.85 41.97 -27.50
CA LEU A 141 33.01 42.86 -28.31
C LEU A 141 33.80 44.08 -28.77
N ASP A 142 33.50 44.52 -29.99
CA ASP A 142 34.12 45.72 -30.54
C ASP A 142 33.44 46.98 -29.96
N ASP A 143 34.15 48.07 -29.67
CA ASP A 143 33.60 49.25 -28.98
C ASP A 143 32.39 49.86 -29.72
N GLY A 144 32.48 49.92 -31.06
CA GLY A 144 31.37 50.35 -31.91
C GLY A 144 30.15 49.43 -31.85
N ARG A 145 30.34 48.13 -31.58
CA ARG A 145 29.27 47.14 -31.39
C ARG A 145 28.60 47.32 -30.03
N GLU A 146 29.36 47.60 -28.99
CA GLU A 146 28.88 47.82 -27.64
C GLU A 146 27.96 49.04 -27.55
N LEU A 147 28.38 50.17 -28.14
CA LEU A 147 27.49 51.35 -28.24
C LEU A 147 26.18 51.07 -28.99
N ALA A 148 26.19 50.12 -29.94
CA ALA A 148 24.98 49.71 -30.65
C ALA A 148 24.06 48.80 -29.82
N LEU A 149 24.62 48.15 -28.80
CA LEU A 149 23.91 47.36 -27.79
C LEU A 149 23.57 48.17 -26.53
N GLU A 150 24.07 49.40 -26.44
CA GLU A 150 23.96 50.29 -25.28
C GLU A 150 24.77 49.83 -24.05
N THR A 151 25.76 48.95 -24.26
CA THR A 151 26.76 48.55 -23.26
C THR A 151 27.92 49.56 -23.16
N ASP A 152 28.73 49.46 -22.10
CA ASP A 152 29.85 50.39 -21.83
C ASP A 152 31.18 49.82 -22.37
N PRO A 153 31.75 50.39 -23.46
CA PRO A 153 32.97 49.88 -24.10
C PRO A 153 34.26 50.00 -23.28
N THR A 154 34.14 50.35 -22.01
CA THR A 154 35.24 50.44 -21.07
C THR A 154 35.06 49.56 -19.83
N ASP A 155 33.95 48.82 -19.78
CA ASP A 155 33.58 47.94 -18.68
C ASP A 155 33.13 46.58 -19.24
N PRO A 156 33.95 45.52 -19.07
CA PRO A 156 33.71 44.25 -19.73
C PRO A 156 32.54 43.45 -19.13
N ASP A 157 31.69 44.06 -18.30
CA ASP A 157 30.56 43.49 -17.55
C ASP A 157 29.65 44.66 -17.14
N THR A 158 28.81 45.10 -18.07
CA THR A 158 28.09 46.37 -18.01
C THR A 158 27.10 46.44 -16.83
N ASP A 159 26.43 45.34 -16.51
CA ASP A 159 25.46 45.27 -15.41
C ASP A 159 26.04 44.75 -14.09
N SER A 160 27.31 44.30 -14.12
CA SER A 160 28.10 43.85 -12.97
C SER A 160 27.56 42.58 -12.30
N ASP A 161 26.96 41.68 -13.06
CA ASP A 161 26.44 40.40 -12.56
C ASP A 161 27.53 39.30 -12.46
N GLY A 162 28.64 39.46 -13.19
CA GLY A 162 29.76 38.53 -13.25
C GLY A 162 29.93 37.79 -14.58
N LEU A 163 29.06 37.98 -15.56
CA LEU A 163 29.24 37.62 -16.97
C LEU A 163 29.72 38.84 -17.74
N ASN A 164 30.55 38.61 -18.76
CA ASN A 164 30.90 39.69 -19.66
C ASN A 164 29.88 39.82 -20.79
N ASP A 165 29.72 41.02 -21.32
CA ASP A 165 28.70 41.36 -22.32
C ASP A 165 28.74 40.41 -23.52
N SER A 166 29.94 40.05 -23.99
CA SER A 166 30.10 39.09 -25.10
C SER A 166 29.55 37.69 -24.79
N ARG A 167 29.70 37.23 -23.53
CA ARG A 167 29.23 35.92 -23.07
C ARG A 167 27.73 35.90 -22.88
N GLU A 168 27.16 36.99 -22.42
CA GLU A 168 25.71 37.14 -22.28
C GLU A 168 25.01 37.04 -23.63
N LEU A 169 25.57 37.69 -24.66
CA LEU A 169 25.07 37.53 -26.03
C LEU A 169 25.21 36.10 -26.57
N GLU A 170 26.21 35.33 -26.13
CA GLU A 170 26.36 33.91 -26.49
C GLU A 170 25.27 33.05 -25.84
N LEU A 171 24.94 33.34 -24.58
CA LEU A 171 23.91 32.66 -23.79
C LEU A 171 22.49 33.10 -24.18
N GLY A 172 22.35 34.31 -24.70
CA GLY A 172 21.09 34.94 -25.06
C GLY A 172 20.47 35.78 -23.94
N THR A 173 21.22 36.02 -22.86
CA THR A 173 20.87 36.94 -21.77
C THR A 173 21.06 38.41 -22.17
N ASP A 174 20.56 39.35 -21.37
CA ASP A 174 20.62 40.79 -21.64
C ASP A 174 21.77 41.46 -20.87
N PRO A 175 22.83 41.97 -21.55
CA PRO A 175 24.01 42.57 -20.90
C PRO A 175 23.76 43.89 -20.15
N LEU A 176 22.50 44.28 -20.02
CA LEU A 176 22.06 45.45 -19.27
C LEU A 176 21.17 45.07 -18.09
N ASP A 177 20.94 43.78 -17.87
CA ASP A 177 20.01 43.23 -16.88
C ASP A 177 20.58 41.99 -16.21
N ALA A 178 21.08 42.19 -15.00
CA ALA A 178 21.79 41.17 -14.23
C ALA A 178 20.95 39.92 -13.91
N ASP A 179 19.64 39.93 -14.14
CA ASP A 179 18.70 38.85 -13.84
C ASP A 179 17.69 38.81 -15.00
N SER A 180 18.03 38.05 -16.04
CA SER A 180 17.39 38.11 -17.35
C SER A 180 15.93 37.60 -17.36
N ASP A 181 15.54 36.80 -16.37
CA ASP A 181 14.18 36.26 -16.26
C ASP A 181 13.40 36.70 -14.99
N ASP A 182 13.99 37.61 -14.21
CA ASP A 182 13.41 38.28 -13.04
C ASP A 182 13.05 37.33 -11.87
N ASP A 183 13.79 36.24 -11.69
CA ASP A 183 13.52 35.20 -10.68
C ASP A 183 14.22 35.46 -9.32
N GLY A 184 15.15 36.42 -9.29
CA GLY A 184 15.91 36.81 -8.11
C GLY A 184 17.30 36.19 -7.98
N LEU A 185 17.69 35.30 -8.89
CA LEU A 185 19.04 34.81 -9.12
C LEU A 185 19.64 35.52 -10.33
N ASN A 186 20.93 35.88 -10.28
CA ASN A 186 21.55 36.54 -11.43
C ASN A 186 22.12 35.52 -12.41
N ASP A 187 22.21 35.89 -13.68
CA ASP A 187 22.59 35.03 -14.80
C ASP A 187 23.90 34.27 -14.52
N SER A 188 24.90 34.97 -13.98
CA SER A 188 26.18 34.37 -13.58
C SER A 188 26.04 33.25 -12.54
N ARG A 189 25.14 33.40 -11.57
CA ARG A 189 24.91 32.39 -10.53
C ARG A 189 24.07 31.24 -11.01
N GLU A 190 23.08 31.46 -11.86
CA GLU A 190 22.31 30.37 -12.45
C GLU A 190 23.25 29.39 -13.15
N LEU A 191 24.25 29.90 -13.89
CA LEU A 191 25.29 29.05 -14.47
C LEU A 191 26.15 28.31 -13.43
N ASP A 192 26.43 28.90 -12.27
CA ASP A 192 27.13 28.22 -11.17
C ASP A 192 26.31 27.06 -10.59
N PHE A 193 24.97 27.17 -10.61
CA PHE A 193 24.01 26.12 -10.24
C PHE A 193 23.64 25.19 -11.41
N GLU A 194 24.12 25.47 -12.63
CA GLU A 194 23.74 24.79 -13.88
C GLU A 194 22.26 24.97 -14.29
N ALA A 195 21.58 25.97 -13.71
CA ALA A 195 20.25 26.47 -14.08
C ALA A 195 20.27 27.24 -15.43
N ASP A 196 19.08 27.47 -16.01
CA ASP A 196 18.93 28.16 -17.30
C ASP A 196 18.56 29.65 -17.08
N PRO A 197 19.45 30.62 -17.36
CA PRO A 197 19.28 32.05 -17.06
C PRO A 197 18.20 32.78 -17.86
N LEU A 198 17.32 32.03 -18.51
CA LEU A 198 16.21 32.51 -19.32
C LEU A 198 14.90 31.85 -18.92
N VAL A 199 14.91 31.04 -17.87
CA VAL A 199 13.81 30.25 -17.35
C VAL A 199 13.79 30.32 -15.83
N ALA A 200 12.99 31.24 -15.32
CA ALA A 200 12.79 31.51 -13.89
C ALA A 200 12.39 30.31 -12.99
N ASP A 201 12.15 29.13 -13.57
CA ASP A 201 11.76 27.88 -12.91
C ASP A 201 12.26 26.75 -13.83
N THR A 202 13.53 26.38 -13.63
CA THR A 202 14.28 25.54 -14.56
C THR A 202 13.72 24.12 -14.64
N ASP A 203 13.38 23.53 -13.49
CA ASP A 203 12.91 22.14 -13.40
C ASP A 203 11.37 21.97 -13.48
N ARG A 204 10.62 23.05 -13.28
CA ARG A 204 9.16 23.17 -13.42
C ARG A 204 8.36 22.54 -12.29
N ASP A 205 8.88 22.59 -11.08
CA ASP A 205 8.19 22.17 -9.86
C ASP A 205 7.21 23.24 -9.33
N GLY A 206 7.38 24.50 -9.75
CA GLY A 206 6.58 25.66 -9.38
C GLY A 206 7.22 26.62 -8.37
N LEU A 207 8.48 26.40 -7.99
CA LEU A 207 9.36 27.36 -7.34
C LEU A 207 10.25 28.04 -8.38
N GLU A 208 10.68 29.25 -8.05
CA GLU A 208 11.61 30.00 -8.91
C GLU A 208 13.05 29.71 -8.42
N ASP A 209 14.03 29.57 -9.32
CA ASP A 209 15.40 29.10 -8.99
C ASP A 209 16.06 29.98 -7.90
N GLY A 210 15.79 31.28 -7.93
CA GLY A 210 16.17 32.24 -6.89
C GLY A 210 15.55 31.96 -5.52
N ILE A 211 14.28 31.53 -5.47
CA ILE A 211 13.58 31.13 -4.23
C ILE A 211 14.13 29.81 -3.71
N GLU A 212 14.38 28.86 -4.61
CA GLU A 212 14.92 27.55 -4.26
C GLU A 212 16.27 27.66 -3.57
N THR A 213 17.15 28.51 -4.11
CA THR A 213 18.45 28.80 -3.51
C THR A 213 18.33 29.37 -2.09
N ASP A 214 17.29 30.18 -1.81
CA ASP A 214 17.01 30.76 -0.50
C ASP A 214 16.41 29.75 0.48
N LEU A 215 15.62 28.78 0.00
CA LEU A 215 15.05 27.66 0.77
C LEU A 215 16.05 26.53 0.99
N GLY A 216 17.05 26.40 0.12
CA GLY A 216 18.05 25.34 0.14
C GLY A 216 17.66 24.10 -0.69
N THR A 217 16.67 24.24 -1.57
CA THR A 217 16.30 23.23 -2.58
C THR A 217 17.20 23.33 -3.82
N ASP A 218 17.15 22.34 -4.72
CA ASP A 218 18.00 22.24 -5.91
C ASP A 218 17.23 22.67 -7.18
N PRO A 219 17.59 23.79 -7.84
CA PRO A 219 16.89 24.30 -9.04
C PRO A 219 16.80 23.38 -10.26
N LEU A 220 17.42 22.20 -10.17
CA LEU A 220 17.45 21.19 -11.22
C LEU A 220 16.74 19.89 -10.83
N ASP A 221 16.27 19.78 -9.59
CA ASP A 221 15.62 18.60 -9.05
C ASP A 221 14.28 18.95 -8.41
N PRO A 222 13.15 18.63 -9.07
CA PRO A 222 11.84 19.13 -8.66
C PRO A 222 11.35 18.54 -7.33
N ASP A 223 12.09 17.61 -6.72
CA ASP A 223 11.81 16.86 -5.48
C ASP A 223 13.16 16.66 -4.77
N THR A 224 13.61 17.70 -4.05
CA THR A 224 14.97 17.83 -3.51
C THR A 224 15.32 16.71 -2.53
N ASP A 225 14.38 16.31 -1.70
CA ASP A 225 14.60 15.30 -0.66
C ASP A 225 14.26 13.87 -1.11
N GLY A 226 13.55 13.72 -2.23
CA GLY A 226 13.20 12.47 -2.88
C GLY A 226 12.05 11.73 -2.19
N ASP A 227 11.17 12.42 -1.49
CA ASP A 227 10.00 11.83 -0.82
C ASP A 227 8.84 11.55 -1.78
N GLY A 228 8.81 12.19 -2.95
CA GLY A 228 7.78 12.04 -3.98
C GLY A 228 6.75 13.18 -4.06
N LEU A 229 6.91 14.25 -3.27
CA LEU A 229 6.28 15.56 -3.49
C LEU A 229 7.29 16.48 -4.17
N ASP A 230 6.77 17.34 -5.05
CA ASP A 230 7.62 18.35 -5.69
C ASP A 230 7.83 19.53 -4.70
N ASP A 231 9.00 20.20 -4.67
CA ASP A 231 9.34 21.18 -3.62
C ASP A 231 8.31 22.33 -3.54
N GLY A 232 7.85 22.83 -4.69
CA GLY A 232 6.79 23.83 -4.77
C GLY A 232 5.44 23.35 -4.25
N ARG A 233 5.17 22.04 -4.33
CA ARG A 233 3.97 21.43 -3.76
C ARG A 233 4.06 21.35 -2.24
N GLU A 234 5.24 21.10 -1.70
CA GLU A 234 5.50 21.04 -0.27
C GLU A 234 5.33 22.40 0.39
N LEU A 235 5.85 23.47 -0.24
CA LEU A 235 5.63 24.83 0.24
C LEU A 235 4.13 25.20 0.30
N ASP A 236 3.34 24.72 -0.66
CA ASP A 236 1.88 24.87 -0.70
C ASP A 236 1.17 24.09 0.42
N LEU A 237 1.77 23.00 0.89
CA LEU A 237 1.31 22.16 2.00
C LEU A 237 1.86 22.61 3.36
N GLU A 238 2.80 23.56 3.37
CA GLU A 238 3.56 24.00 4.55
C GLU A 238 4.50 22.93 5.13
N THR A 239 4.85 21.92 4.33
CA THR A 239 5.89 20.91 4.65
C THR A 239 7.31 21.41 4.33
N ASP A 240 8.35 20.71 4.80
CA ASP A 240 9.76 21.09 4.60
C ASP A 240 10.36 20.36 3.38
N PRO A 241 10.58 21.06 2.24
CA PRO A 241 11.06 20.43 0.99
C PRO A 241 12.49 19.90 1.03
N THR A 242 13.13 19.96 2.19
CA THR A 242 14.47 19.41 2.40
C THR A 242 14.47 18.23 3.36
N ALA A 243 13.29 17.77 3.80
CA ALA A 243 13.11 16.76 4.81
C ALA A 243 11.99 15.78 4.45
N VAL A 244 12.40 14.57 4.07
CA VAL A 244 11.53 13.46 3.65
C VAL A 244 10.34 13.17 4.58
N ASP A 245 10.43 13.58 5.84
CA ASP A 245 9.44 13.34 6.90
C ASP A 245 9.43 14.62 7.77
N THR A 246 8.43 15.47 7.56
CA THR A 246 8.37 16.82 8.12
C THR A 246 8.15 16.83 9.64
N ASP A 247 7.34 15.91 10.17
CA ASP A 247 6.99 15.86 11.59
C ASP A 247 7.71 14.77 12.41
N GLU A 248 8.55 14.00 11.74
CA GLU A 248 9.46 12.97 12.26
C GLU A 248 8.75 11.74 12.88
N ASP A 249 7.57 11.38 12.38
CA ASP A 249 6.76 10.26 12.88
C ASP A 249 7.11 8.89 12.22
N GLY A 250 7.91 8.93 11.14
CA GLY A 250 8.36 7.77 10.38
C GLY A 250 7.59 7.49 9.08
N LEU A 251 6.63 8.32 8.71
CA LEU A 251 6.02 8.40 7.39
C LEU A 251 6.64 9.56 6.61
N ASN A 252 6.74 9.42 5.30
CA ASN A 252 7.09 10.55 4.47
C ASN A 252 5.83 11.32 4.04
N ASP A 253 5.97 12.61 3.81
CA ASP A 253 4.86 13.53 3.56
C ASP A 253 3.99 13.08 2.38
N SER A 254 4.62 12.57 1.31
CA SER A 254 3.90 12.01 0.16
C SER A 254 3.01 10.82 0.53
N ARG A 255 3.45 9.98 1.48
CA ARG A 255 2.72 8.80 1.95
C ARG A 255 1.60 9.17 2.91
N GLU A 256 1.78 10.17 3.73
CA GLU A 256 0.75 10.69 4.61
C GLU A 256 -0.43 11.24 3.81
N MET A 257 -0.13 11.97 2.73
CA MET A 257 -1.12 12.44 1.77
C MET A 257 -1.90 11.29 1.10
N GLU A 258 -1.28 10.13 0.89
CA GLU A 258 -1.97 8.92 0.39
C GLU A 258 -2.86 8.26 1.45
N LEU A 259 -2.48 8.35 2.72
CA LEU A 259 -3.17 7.80 3.88
C LEU A 259 -4.24 8.73 4.45
N GLU A 260 -4.27 9.98 3.98
CA GLU A 260 -5.14 11.05 4.48
C GLU A 260 -4.80 11.51 5.92
N THR A 261 -3.57 11.24 6.38
CA THR A 261 -2.98 11.80 7.60
C THR A 261 -2.44 13.22 7.36
N ASP A 262 -2.08 13.94 8.44
CA ASP A 262 -1.63 15.34 8.38
C ASP A 262 -0.10 15.42 8.53
N PRO A 263 0.68 15.73 7.47
CA PRO A 263 2.16 15.70 7.47
C PRO A 263 2.85 16.75 8.35
N LEU A 264 2.05 17.51 9.10
CA LEU A 264 2.53 18.50 10.08
C LEU A 264 2.23 18.06 11.52
N VAL A 265 1.65 16.88 11.70
CA VAL A 265 1.12 16.38 12.97
C VAL A 265 1.38 14.88 13.08
N ALA A 266 2.47 14.54 13.76
CA ALA A 266 2.93 13.16 13.98
C ALA A 266 1.91 12.19 14.61
N ASP A 267 0.76 12.68 15.07
CA ASP A 267 -0.34 11.93 15.70
C ASP A 267 -1.65 12.62 15.25
N THR A 268 -2.18 12.17 14.12
CA THR A 268 -3.27 12.83 13.39
C THR A 268 -4.56 12.85 14.20
N ASP A 269 -4.90 11.73 14.84
CA ASP A 269 -6.16 11.55 15.55
C ASP A 269 -6.11 11.92 17.05
N ARG A 270 -4.89 12.07 17.59
CA ARG A 270 -4.54 12.56 18.92
C ARG A 270 -4.83 11.59 20.05
N ASP A 271 -4.61 10.32 19.80
CA ASP A 271 -4.76 9.26 20.78
C ASP A 271 -3.48 8.99 21.60
N GLY A 272 -2.33 9.49 21.11
CA GLY A 272 -1.02 9.38 21.73
C GLY A 272 -0.08 8.36 21.09
N LEU A 273 -0.48 7.73 19.99
CA LEU A 273 0.35 6.93 19.09
C LEU A 273 0.67 7.74 17.83
N GLU A 274 1.88 7.59 17.30
CA GLU A 274 2.31 8.31 16.11
C GLU A 274 1.87 7.54 14.84
N ASP A 275 1.47 8.24 13.76
CA ASP A 275 0.84 7.61 12.58
C ASP A 275 1.74 6.52 11.95
N GLY A 276 3.05 6.80 11.85
CA GLY A 276 4.04 5.83 11.41
C GLY A 276 4.16 4.59 12.31
N ARG A 277 3.94 4.76 13.61
CA ARG A 277 3.92 3.66 14.59
C ARG A 277 2.63 2.86 14.51
N GLU A 278 1.49 3.51 14.30
CA GLU A 278 0.19 2.86 14.12
C GLU A 278 0.23 1.85 12.99
N LEU A 279 0.73 2.25 11.81
CA LEU A 279 0.87 1.34 10.67
C LEU A 279 1.82 0.15 10.96
N THR A 280 2.80 0.34 11.85
CA THR A 280 3.70 -0.74 12.25
C THR A 280 3.01 -1.76 13.14
N LEU A 281 2.06 -1.31 13.96
CA LEU A 281 1.25 -2.15 14.85
C LEU A 281 0.01 -2.73 14.15
N GLY A 282 -0.45 -2.12 13.05
CA GLY A 282 -1.65 -2.54 12.33
C GLY A 282 -2.87 -1.65 12.59
N ALA A 283 -2.73 -0.64 13.44
CA ALA A 283 -3.70 0.41 13.72
C ALA A 283 -4.01 1.31 12.51
N ASP A 284 -5.17 1.97 12.55
CA ASP A 284 -5.62 2.96 11.58
C ASP A 284 -5.35 4.39 12.10
N PRO A 285 -4.41 5.16 11.52
CA PRO A 285 -3.97 6.47 12.03
C PRO A 285 -5.00 7.60 12.00
N LEU A 286 -6.22 7.27 11.57
CA LEU A 286 -7.36 8.19 11.55
C LEU A 286 -8.41 7.85 12.62
N VAL A 287 -8.18 6.80 13.41
CA VAL A 287 -9.14 6.23 14.35
C VAL A 287 -8.46 5.89 15.66
N ALA A 288 -8.69 6.75 16.65
CA ALA A 288 -8.13 6.67 17.99
C ALA A 288 -8.54 5.43 18.83
N ASP A 289 -9.19 4.42 18.25
CA ASP A 289 -9.67 3.17 18.87
C ASP A 289 -10.02 2.27 17.68
N THR A 290 -8.99 1.65 17.09
CA THR A 290 -9.05 0.98 15.78
C THR A 290 -10.03 -0.19 15.80
N ASP A 291 -9.98 -1.02 16.85
CA ASP A 291 -10.81 -2.22 16.96
C ASP A 291 -12.18 -1.96 17.64
N GLY A 292 -12.35 -0.82 18.29
CA GLY A 292 -13.59 -0.38 18.92
C GLY A 292 -13.89 -1.05 20.26
N ASP A 293 -12.88 -1.54 20.97
CA ASP A 293 -13.03 -2.19 22.27
C ASP A 293 -13.20 -1.18 23.43
N GLY A 294 -12.83 0.07 23.21
CA GLY A 294 -12.92 1.18 24.18
C GLY A 294 -11.60 1.58 24.85
N LEU A 295 -10.47 1.00 24.48
CA LEU A 295 -9.13 1.55 24.66
C LEU A 295 -8.71 2.31 23.40
N ASP A 296 -7.87 3.33 23.57
CA ASP A 296 -7.25 4.01 22.43
C ASP A 296 -5.91 3.33 22.09
N ASP A 297 -5.53 3.31 20.82
CA ASP A 297 -4.38 2.57 20.30
C ASP A 297 -3.08 3.01 21.00
N GLY A 298 -2.97 4.30 21.32
CA GLY A 298 -1.92 4.85 22.16
C GLY A 298 -1.85 4.25 23.57
N ARG A 299 -3.01 4.02 24.23
CA ARG A 299 -3.05 3.34 25.53
C ARG A 299 -2.74 1.85 25.40
N GLU A 300 -3.11 1.24 24.29
CA GLU A 300 -2.81 -0.16 24.02
C GLU A 300 -1.31 -0.39 23.84
N ASP A 301 -0.59 0.47 23.11
CA ASP A 301 0.88 0.39 23.02
C ASP A 301 1.55 0.55 24.40
N GLU A 302 0.99 1.38 25.30
CA GLU A 302 1.48 1.51 26.68
C GLU A 302 1.26 0.25 27.52
N LEU A 303 0.16 -0.48 27.27
CA LEU A 303 -0.21 -1.70 27.97
C LEU A 303 0.46 -2.94 27.37
N GLY A 304 0.85 -2.88 26.09
CA GLY A 304 1.36 -3.99 25.32
C GLY A 304 0.25 -4.89 24.75
N THR A 305 -0.95 -4.37 24.61
CA THR A 305 -2.06 -4.99 23.89
C THR A 305 -1.97 -4.71 22.38
N ASP A 306 -2.77 -5.41 21.57
CA ASP A 306 -2.76 -5.32 20.11
C ASP A 306 -3.90 -4.40 19.60
N PRO A 307 -3.60 -3.20 19.08
CA PRO A 307 -4.62 -2.22 18.68
C PRO A 307 -5.62 -2.64 17.58
N ASP A 308 -5.34 -3.73 16.84
CA ASP A 308 -6.27 -4.29 15.84
C ASP A 308 -7.02 -5.53 16.39
N SER A 309 -6.97 -5.78 17.70
CA SER A 309 -7.54 -6.95 18.34
C SER A 309 -8.17 -6.65 19.70
N ALA A 310 -9.50 -6.50 19.68
CA ALA A 310 -10.27 -6.17 20.88
C ALA A 310 -10.06 -7.13 22.06
N ASP A 311 -9.62 -8.35 21.81
CA ASP A 311 -9.26 -9.38 22.78
C ASP A 311 -7.85 -9.86 22.41
N THR A 312 -6.83 -9.31 23.07
CA THR A 312 -5.42 -9.48 22.70
C THR A 312 -4.94 -10.92 22.91
N ASP A 313 -5.37 -11.57 23.98
CA ASP A 313 -4.88 -12.91 24.35
C ASP A 313 -5.82 -14.06 23.95
N GLY A 314 -7.06 -13.73 23.59
CA GLY A 314 -8.04 -14.63 23.01
C GLY A 314 -8.83 -15.45 24.01
N ASP A 315 -8.97 -14.99 25.26
CA ASP A 315 -9.71 -15.70 26.32
C ASP A 315 -11.23 -15.47 26.27
N GLY A 316 -11.69 -14.44 25.54
CA GLY A 316 -13.09 -14.07 25.40
C GLY A 316 -13.49 -12.76 26.09
N LEU A 317 -12.63 -12.16 26.90
CA LEU A 317 -12.76 -10.81 27.43
C LEU A 317 -12.03 -9.82 26.53
N ASN A 318 -12.60 -8.63 26.35
CA ASN A 318 -11.92 -7.58 25.62
C ASN A 318 -11.01 -6.78 26.56
N ASP A 319 -9.93 -6.22 26.04
CA ASP A 319 -8.84 -5.64 26.84
C ASP A 319 -9.35 -4.52 27.77
N SER A 320 -10.26 -3.68 27.29
CA SER A 320 -10.89 -2.63 28.09
C SER A 320 -11.69 -3.18 29.29
N ARG A 321 -12.32 -4.34 29.12
CA ARG A 321 -13.10 -5.03 30.16
C ARG A 321 -12.20 -5.67 31.19
N GLU A 322 -11.08 -6.21 30.78
CA GLU A 322 -10.10 -6.81 31.67
C GLU A 322 -9.51 -5.79 32.63
N LEU A 323 -9.16 -4.60 32.14
CA LEU A 323 -8.72 -3.50 33.02
C LEU A 323 -9.79 -3.09 34.04
N ASP A 324 -11.07 -3.14 33.66
CA ASP A 324 -12.21 -2.87 34.55
C ASP A 324 -12.36 -3.95 35.64
N LEU A 325 -12.01 -5.20 35.33
CA LEU A 325 -12.02 -6.34 36.24
C LEU A 325 -10.73 -6.46 37.07
N GLY A 326 -9.64 -5.88 36.59
CA GLY A 326 -8.32 -5.95 37.20
C GLY A 326 -7.50 -7.18 36.77
N THR A 327 -7.88 -7.82 35.66
CA THR A 327 -7.12 -8.89 34.99
C THR A 327 -6.02 -8.32 34.08
N ASP A 328 -5.15 -9.18 33.56
CA ASP A 328 -4.03 -8.82 32.67
C ASP A 328 -4.40 -9.14 31.20
N PRO A 329 -4.64 -8.12 30.34
CA PRO A 329 -5.13 -8.30 28.97
C PRO A 329 -4.16 -8.94 27.99
N THR A 330 -3.03 -9.44 28.51
CA THR A 330 -2.03 -10.15 27.72
C THR A 330 -1.83 -11.59 28.19
N ALA A 331 -2.68 -12.04 29.11
CA ALA A 331 -2.57 -13.30 29.79
C ALA A 331 -3.96 -13.92 30.02
N VAL A 332 -4.27 -14.88 29.15
CA VAL A 332 -5.49 -15.71 29.18
C VAL A 332 -5.92 -16.19 30.57
N ASP A 333 -4.96 -16.42 31.47
CA ASP A 333 -5.16 -16.79 32.87
C ASP A 333 -4.32 -15.84 33.74
N THR A 334 -4.98 -14.87 34.37
CA THR A 334 -4.32 -13.78 35.11
C THR A 334 -3.56 -14.28 36.33
N ASP A 335 -4.08 -15.28 37.03
CA ASP A 335 -3.54 -15.70 38.32
C ASP A 335 -2.73 -17.02 38.28
N GLY A 336 -2.79 -17.71 37.15
CA GLY A 336 -1.99 -18.87 36.79
C GLY A 336 -2.46 -20.17 37.41
N ASP A 337 -3.76 -20.31 37.70
CA ASP A 337 -4.33 -21.51 38.32
C ASP A 337 -4.82 -22.58 37.32
N GLY A 338 -4.94 -22.22 36.04
CA GLY A 338 -5.40 -23.09 34.96
C GLY A 338 -6.80 -22.80 34.42
N PHE A 339 -7.51 -21.81 34.96
CA PHE A 339 -8.77 -21.30 34.39
C PHE A 339 -8.53 -19.97 33.69
N ASP A 340 -9.07 -19.86 32.48
CA ASP A 340 -9.01 -18.60 31.74
C ASP A 340 -10.00 -17.59 32.35
N ASP A 341 -9.74 -16.28 32.25
CA ASP A 341 -10.46 -15.27 33.04
C ASP A 341 -11.96 -15.18 32.70
N ASP A 342 -12.36 -15.33 31.41
CA ASP A 342 -13.78 -15.44 31.02
C ASP A 342 -14.47 -16.66 31.64
N ALA A 343 -13.77 -17.80 31.73
CA ALA A 343 -14.32 -19.04 32.29
C ALA A 343 -14.62 -18.87 33.79
N GLU A 344 -13.74 -18.21 34.53
CA GLU A 344 -13.97 -17.89 35.93
C GLU A 344 -15.18 -16.99 36.14
N LEU A 345 -15.41 -16.01 35.26
CA LEU A 345 -16.63 -15.19 35.31
C LEU A 345 -17.89 -16.02 35.01
N ALA A 346 -17.80 -17.00 34.11
CA ALA A 346 -18.90 -17.91 33.81
C ALA A 346 -19.24 -18.81 35.01
N PHE A 347 -18.23 -19.27 35.75
CA PHE A 347 -18.38 -20.01 37.01
C PHE A 347 -18.75 -19.11 38.20
N GLY A 348 -18.58 -17.79 38.07
CA GLY A 348 -18.81 -16.82 39.14
C GLY A 348 -17.71 -16.78 40.20
N THR A 349 -16.50 -17.23 39.86
CA THR A 349 -15.28 -17.11 40.66
C THR A 349 -14.59 -15.75 40.39
N ASP A 350 -13.44 -15.51 41.04
CA ASP A 350 -12.73 -14.22 40.96
C ASP A 350 -11.43 -14.42 40.16
N PRO A 351 -11.32 -13.86 38.95
CA PRO A 351 -10.22 -14.14 38.01
C PRO A 351 -8.85 -13.64 38.44
N THR A 352 -8.76 -13.04 39.63
CA THR A 352 -7.52 -12.50 40.18
C THR A 352 -7.02 -13.30 41.38
N THR A 353 -7.72 -14.37 41.75
CA THR A 353 -7.42 -15.19 42.93
C THR A 353 -7.57 -16.68 42.68
N PRO A 354 -6.50 -17.49 42.88
CA PRO A 354 -6.51 -18.88 42.45
C PRO A 354 -7.69 -19.68 43.01
N THR A 355 -8.49 -20.18 42.09
CA THR A 355 -9.64 -21.06 42.21
C THR A 355 -9.15 -22.52 42.28
N PRO A 356 -9.46 -23.25 43.37
CA PRO A 356 -9.09 -24.66 43.48
C PRO A 356 -9.89 -25.55 42.51
N ASP A 357 -9.16 -26.41 41.79
CA ASP A 357 -9.64 -27.61 41.11
C ASP A 357 -8.73 -28.76 41.57
N ALA A 358 -9.25 -29.60 42.45
CA ALA A 358 -8.45 -30.59 43.16
C ALA A 358 -8.12 -31.85 42.33
N ASP A 359 -8.89 -32.17 41.30
CA ASP A 359 -8.68 -33.34 40.44
C ASP A 359 -8.26 -33.01 38.99
N GLY A 360 -8.42 -31.76 38.56
CA GLY A 360 -7.92 -31.22 37.30
C GLY A 360 -8.78 -31.53 36.09
N ASP A 361 -10.10 -31.68 36.26
CA ASP A 361 -11.04 -31.96 35.18
C ASP A 361 -11.61 -30.71 34.48
N GLY A 362 -11.31 -29.51 34.99
CA GLY A 362 -11.80 -28.26 34.45
C GLY A 362 -13.11 -27.76 35.07
N LEU A 363 -13.57 -28.36 36.16
CA LEU A 363 -14.71 -27.90 36.96
C LEU A 363 -14.23 -27.48 38.36
N PRO A 364 -14.37 -26.20 38.77
CA PRO A 364 -13.88 -25.76 40.08
C PRO A 364 -14.55 -26.46 41.27
N ASP A 365 -13.79 -26.72 42.34
CA ASP A 365 -14.27 -27.38 43.58
C ASP A 365 -15.57 -26.75 44.12
N GLU A 366 -15.74 -25.43 43.94
CA GLU A 366 -16.93 -24.71 44.39
C GLU A 366 -18.16 -24.97 43.52
N VAL A 367 -17.99 -25.04 42.20
CA VAL A 367 -19.04 -25.38 41.24
C VAL A 367 -19.45 -26.84 41.43
N GLU A 368 -18.49 -27.74 41.58
CA GLU A 368 -18.75 -29.15 41.86
C GLU A 368 -19.59 -29.36 43.11
N ARG A 369 -19.28 -28.63 44.19
CA ARG A 369 -20.08 -28.66 45.42
C ARG A 369 -21.52 -28.18 45.22
N GLU A 370 -21.78 -27.34 44.22
CA GLU A 370 -23.11 -26.87 43.86
C GLU A 370 -23.87 -27.87 42.97
N LEU A 371 -23.17 -28.48 42.00
CA LEU A 371 -23.72 -29.52 41.11
C LEU A 371 -23.93 -30.85 41.83
N GLY A 372 -23.12 -31.15 42.84
CA GLY A 372 -23.18 -32.37 43.64
C GLY A 372 -22.16 -33.44 43.25
N THR A 373 -21.22 -33.12 42.37
CA THR A 373 -20.07 -33.94 41.98
C THR A 373 -19.02 -34.03 43.10
N ASP A 374 -18.01 -34.90 42.93
CA ASP A 374 -16.96 -35.13 43.94
C ASP A 374 -15.63 -34.46 43.54
N PRO A 375 -15.19 -33.38 44.24
CA PRO A 375 -13.97 -32.61 43.90
C PRO A 375 -12.63 -33.33 43.92
N ASP A 376 -12.61 -34.63 44.23
CA ASP A 376 -11.42 -35.45 44.19
C ASP A 376 -11.52 -36.52 43.06
N SER A 377 -12.50 -36.41 42.16
CA SER A 377 -12.89 -37.40 41.15
C SER A 377 -13.31 -36.77 39.81
N VAL A 378 -12.39 -36.77 38.84
CA VAL A 378 -12.57 -36.28 37.46
C VAL A 378 -13.75 -36.84 36.65
N ASP A 379 -14.50 -37.79 37.19
CA ASP A 379 -15.57 -38.55 36.52
C ASP A 379 -16.41 -39.17 37.65
N THR A 380 -17.41 -38.43 38.11
CA THR A 380 -18.18 -38.72 39.32
C THR A 380 -19.07 -39.95 39.14
N ASP A 381 -19.67 -40.13 37.97
CA ASP A 381 -20.59 -41.23 37.69
C ASP A 381 -19.93 -42.46 37.02
N SER A 382 -18.67 -42.32 36.61
CA SER A 382 -17.80 -43.36 36.05
C SER A 382 -18.21 -43.87 34.67
N ASP A 383 -18.79 -43.03 33.82
CA ASP A 383 -19.19 -43.37 32.44
C ASP A 383 -18.05 -43.18 31.41
N GLY A 384 -16.98 -42.48 31.80
CA GLY A 384 -15.80 -42.21 30.98
C GLY A 384 -15.77 -40.85 30.27
N LEU A 385 -16.74 -39.97 30.55
CA LEU A 385 -16.71 -38.53 30.34
C LEU A 385 -16.32 -37.85 31.65
N ASP A 386 -15.60 -36.73 31.59
CA ASP A 386 -15.19 -36.02 32.80
C ASP A 386 -16.21 -34.94 33.18
N ASP A 387 -16.39 -34.64 34.48
CA ASP A 387 -17.50 -33.80 34.95
C ASP A 387 -17.45 -32.40 34.32
N GLY A 388 -16.25 -31.86 34.14
CA GLY A 388 -16.01 -30.62 33.39
C GLY A 388 -16.48 -30.69 31.93
N ARG A 389 -16.16 -31.75 31.20
CA ARG A 389 -16.63 -31.96 29.82
C ARG A 389 -18.12 -32.18 29.74
N GLU A 390 -18.70 -32.85 30.72
CA GLU A 390 -20.15 -33.05 30.80
C GLU A 390 -20.88 -31.72 30.96
N TYR A 391 -20.37 -30.86 31.86
CA TYR A 391 -20.87 -29.50 32.03
C TYR A 391 -20.85 -28.70 30.72
N ASP A 392 -19.73 -28.75 29.98
CA ASP A 392 -19.57 -28.09 28.67
C ASP A 392 -20.53 -28.62 27.60
N LEU A 393 -20.76 -29.93 27.58
CA LEU A 393 -21.65 -30.59 26.63
C LEU A 393 -23.13 -30.44 27.03
N GLY A 394 -23.41 -30.14 28.29
CA GLY A 394 -24.76 -30.06 28.85
C GLY A 394 -25.35 -31.43 29.24
N THR A 395 -24.50 -32.46 29.39
CA THR A 395 -24.88 -33.73 30.02
C THR A 395 -24.92 -33.56 31.55
N ASP A 396 -25.51 -34.51 32.28
CA ASP A 396 -25.61 -34.48 33.75
C ASP A 396 -24.45 -35.26 34.37
N PRO A 397 -23.46 -34.62 35.03
CA PRO A 397 -22.29 -35.29 35.61
C PRO A 397 -22.55 -36.32 36.72
N LEU A 398 -23.82 -36.53 37.04
CA LEU A 398 -24.30 -37.48 38.04
C LEU A 398 -25.12 -38.62 37.42
N ASP A 399 -25.32 -38.61 36.10
CA ASP A 399 -26.13 -39.57 35.36
C ASP A 399 -25.38 -40.10 34.12
N PRO A 400 -24.89 -41.36 34.14
CA PRO A 400 -23.97 -41.88 33.13
C PRO A 400 -24.59 -42.10 31.74
N ASP A 401 -25.85 -41.69 31.53
CA ASP A 401 -26.68 -41.86 30.33
C ASP A 401 -27.76 -40.77 30.37
N THR A 402 -27.37 -39.52 30.10
CA THR A 402 -28.20 -38.33 30.29
C THR A 402 -29.52 -38.40 29.51
N ASP A 403 -29.50 -38.94 28.30
CA ASP A 403 -30.70 -39.08 27.48
C ASP A 403 -31.48 -40.38 27.72
N SER A 404 -30.94 -41.28 28.54
CA SER A 404 -31.51 -42.56 28.91
C SER A 404 -31.81 -43.46 27.70
N ASP A 405 -30.95 -43.53 26.69
CA ASP A 405 -31.15 -44.44 25.55
C ASP A 405 -30.43 -45.80 25.72
N GLY A 406 -29.66 -45.95 26.79
CA GLY A 406 -28.85 -47.13 27.12
C GLY A 406 -27.42 -47.09 26.57
N LEU A 407 -26.97 -45.95 26.06
CA LEU A 407 -25.58 -45.64 25.76
C LEU A 407 -25.05 -44.68 26.81
N GLU A 408 -23.80 -44.90 27.25
CA GLU A 408 -23.16 -44.00 28.21
C GLU A 408 -22.73 -42.71 27.48
N ASP A 409 -22.86 -41.53 28.09
CA ASP A 409 -22.55 -40.24 27.46
C ASP A 409 -21.10 -40.23 26.94
N GLY A 410 -20.16 -40.72 27.74
CA GLY A 410 -18.76 -40.91 27.37
C GLY A 410 -18.56 -41.87 26.17
N ALA A 411 -19.39 -42.91 26.05
CA ALA A 411 -19.38 -43.80 24.90
C ALA A 411 -19.87 -43.09 23.63
N GLU A 412 -20.90 -42.27 23.74
CA GLU A 412 -21.48 -41.53 22.61
C GLU A 412 -20.53 -40.46 22.08
N VAL A 413 -19.91 -39.70 22.98
CA VAL A 413 -18.90 -38.69 22.64
C VAL A 413 -17.68 -39.34 21.98
N SER A 414 -17.22 -40.49 22.49
CA SER A 414 -16.09 -41.22 21.90
C SER A 414 -16.44 -42.01 20.63
N GLY A 415 -17.73 -42.30 20.41
CA GLY A 415 -18.26 -43.09 19.31
C GLY A 415 -18.03 -44.61 19.44
N GLU A 416 -17.64 -45.09 20.63
CA GLU A 416 -17.37 -46.51 20.90
C GLU A 416 -17.79 -46.89 22.33
N THR A 417 -18.63 -47.92 22.47
CA THR A 417 -19.04 -48.44 23.79
C THR A 417 -17.88 -49.12 24.52
N ALA A 418 -17.97 -49.28 25.85
CA ALA A 418 -17.01 -50.04 26.65
C ALA A 418 -16.76 -51.50 26.15
N SER A 419 -17.71 -52.06 25.39
CA SER A 419 -17.60 -53.39 24.78
C SER A 419 -16.82 -53.43 23.46
N GLY A 420 -16.49 -52.26 22.90
CA GLY A 420 -15.81 -52.07 21.61
C GLY A 420 -16.73 -51.98 20.39
N ALA A 421 -18.02 -51.70 20.61
CA ALA A 421 -19.00 -51.52 19.53
C ALA A 421 -18.97 -50.09 19.00
N THR A 422 -18.85 -49.92 17.68
CA THR A 422 -18.83 -48.60 17.03
C THR A 422 -20.25 -48.03 16.90
N ILE A 423 -20.52 -46.90 17.57
CA ILE A 423 -21.82 -46.21 17.58
C ILE A 423 -21.72 -44.86 16.83
N PRO A 424 -21.71 -44.86 15.49
CA PRO A 424 -21.54 -43.63 14.73
C PRO A 424 -22.76 -42.74 14.82
N GLY A 425 -22.53 -41.46 15.11
CA GLY A 425 -23.58 -40.44 15.14
C GLY A 425 -24.49 -40.51 16.35
N ALA A 426 -24.03 -41.18 17.41
CA ALA A 426 -24.58 -41.11 18.76
C ALA A 426 -24.59 -39.65 19.26
N ASP A 427 -25.56 -39.28 20.11
CA ASP A 427 -25.78 -37.92 20.58
C ASP A 427 -26.26 -37.99 22.04
N PRO A 428 -25.41 -37.64 23.04
CA PRO A 428 -25.70 -37.84 24.47
C PRO A 428 -26.85 -36.98 25.00
N LEU A 429 -27.36 -36.06 24.18
CA LEU A 429 -28.52 -35.25 24.52
C LEU A 429 -29.77 -35.65 23.74
N ARG A 430 -29.73 -36.73 22.93
CA ARG A 430 -30.84 -37.14 22.08
C ARG A 430 -30.82 -38.64 21.78
N LYS A 431 -31.88 -39.29 22.28
CA LYS A 431 -32.08 -40.74 22.20
C LYS A 431 -31.84 -41.31 20.82
N ASP A 432 -31.01 -42.35 20.77
CA ASP A 432 -30.56 -43.06 19.61
C ASP A 432 -30.97 -44.54 19.55
N LEU A 433 -31.38 -44.97 18.36
CA LEU A 433 -31.80 -46.35 18.11
C LEU A 433 -31.05 -46.94 16.93
N TYR A 434 -30.09 -47.82 17.25
CA TYR A 434 -29.34 -48.58 16.26
C TYR A 434 -30.12 -49.79 15.76
N VAL A 435 -30.45 -49.81 14.47
CA VAL A 435 -31.20 -50.89 13.82
C VAL A 435 -30.40 -51.58 12.71
N THR A 436 -30.19 -52.88 12.85
CA THR A 436 -29.59 -53.71 11.81
C THR A 436 -30.66 -54.43 11.01
N LEU A 437 -30.87 -54.00 9.77
CA LEU A 437 -31.82 -54.64 8.86
C LEU A 437 -31.20 -55.85 8.16
N LEU A 438 -31.74 -57.04 8.43
CA LEU A 438 -31.30 -58.29 7.81
C LEU A 438 -32.32 -58.74 6.75
N THR A 439 -32.01 -58.61 5.46
CA THR A 439 -32.95 -59.01 4.40
C THR A 439 -32.63 -60.39 3.84
N SER A 440 -33.61 -61.30 3.88
CA SER A 440 -33.48 -62.63 3.30
C SER A 440 -33.25 -62.60 1.77
N ALA A 441 -32.55 -63.61 1.22
CA ALA A 441 -32.26 -63.66 -0.22
C ALA A 441 -33.53 -63.68 -1.09
N ASN A 442 -34.61 -64.31 -0.60
CA ASN A 442 -35.94 -64.39 -1.24
C ASN A 442 -36.91 -63.27 -0.79
N ALA A 443 -36.42 -62.23 -0.10
CA ALA A 443 -37.20 -61.05 0.26
C ALA A 443 -36.71 -59.81 -0.52
N ASP A 444 -37.63 -58.88 -0.73
CA ASP A 444 -37.28 -57.53 -1.16
C ASP A 444 -36.84 -56.72 0.07
N ALA A 445 -35.73 -55.99 -0.06
CA ALA A 445 -35.31 -55.05 0.97
C ALA A 445 -36.34 -53.93 1.12
N LEU A 446 -36.27 -53.17 2.21
CA LEU A 446 -37.01 -51.91 2.30
C LEU A 446 -36.57 -50.98 1.17
N THR A 447 -37.53 -50.28 0.60
CA THR A 447 -37.27 -49.18 -0.34
C THR A 447 -36.68 -47.98 0.40
N SER A 448 -36.12 -47.01 -0.34
CA SER A 448 -35.61 -45.77 0.27
C SER A 448 -36.71 -44.99 0.98
N SER A 449 -37.94 -44.98 0.46
CA SER A 449 -39.10 -44.34 1.09
C SER A 449 -39.52 -45.05 2.38
N GLU A 450 -39.42 -46.38 2.44
CA GLU A 450 -39.75 -47.13 3.65
C GLU A 450 -38.71 -46.93 4.76
N ARG A 451 -37.42 -46.83 4.41
CA ARG A 451 -36.37 -46.45 5.35
C ARG A 451 -36.52 -45.01 5.85
N ALA A 452 -36.85 -44.08 4.95
CA ALA A 452 -37.13 -42.69 5.33
C ALA A 452 -38.38 -42.60 6.23
N GLY A 453 -39.41 -43.38 5.91
CA GLY A 453 -40.61 -43.51 6.74
C GLY A 453 -40.31 -44.09 8.12
N LEU A 454 -39.38 -45.06 8.22
CA LEU A 454 -38.95 -45.58 9.52
C LEU A 454 -38.29 -44.48 10.35
N ARG A 455 -37.27 -43.80 9.83
CA ARG A 455 -36.60 -42.70 10.55
C ARG A 455 -37.57 -41.63 10.98
N ARG A 456 -38.43 -41.19 10.06
CA ARG A 456 -39.45 -40.19 10.36
C ARG A 456 -40.44 -40.65 11.43
N ALA A 457 -40.83 -41.93 11.42
CA ALA A 457 -41.75 -42.45 12.43
C ALA A 457 -41.15 -42.40 13.84
N TRP A 458 -39.84 -42.58 14.02
CA TRP A 458 -39.19 -42.48 15.33
C TRP A 458 -38.86 -41.03 15.69
N ALA A 459 -38.41 -40.22 14.73
CA ALA A 459 -38.14 -38.80 14.93
C ALA A 459 -39.39 -37.96 15.24
N ASP A 460 -40.57 -38.37 14.77
CA ASP A 460 -41.85 -37.71 15.07
C ASP A 460 -42.46 -38.18 16.42
N MET A 461 -41.81 -39.10 17.15
CA MET A 461 -42.32 -39.57 18.45
C MET A 461 -42.24 -38.44 19.49
N PRO A 462 -43.30 -38.24 20.30
CA PRO A 462 -43.32 -37.22 21.36
C PRO A 462 -42.61 -37.76 22.61
N VAL A 463 -41.31 -38.04 22.48
CA VAL A 463 -40.43 -38.41 23.60
C VAL A 463 -39.49 -37.24 23.79
N ASP A 464 -39.43 -36.67 24.99
CA ASP A 464 -38.57 -35.52 25.25
C ASP A 464 -37.10 -35.94 25.37
N ASN A 465 -36.21 -35.04 24.96
CA ASN A 465 -34.76 -35.19 25.05
C ASN A 465 -34.16 -34.06 25.89
N PRO A 466 -32.99 -34.28 26.52
CA PRO A 466 -32.25 -33.27 27.27
C PRO A 466 -32.02 -31.96 26.51
N ASP A 467 -31.76 -32.02 25.19
CA ASP A 467 -31.60 -30.83 24.31
C ASP A 467 -32.89 -30.00 24.10
N GLY A 468 -34.02 -30.41 24.70
CA GLY A 468 -35.34 -29.80 24.54
C GLY A 468 -36.06 -30.17 23.24
N SER A 469 -35.48 -31.05 22.43
CA SER A 469 -36.12 -31.62 21.25
C SER A 469 -37.01 -32.81 21.60
N THR A 470 -37.73 -33.32 20.60
CA THR A 470 -38.51 -34.55 20.73
C THR A 470 -38.11 -35.59 19.70
N GLY A 471 -38.32 -36.85 20.04
CA GLY A 471 -38.22 -38.00 19.14
C GLY A 471 -36.88 -38.72 19.21
N ILE A 472 -36.81 -39.87 18.54
CA ILE A 472 -35.68 -40.80 18.61
C ILE A 472 -34.98 -40.86 17.25
N THR A 473 -33.67 -40.70 17.23
CA THR A 473 -32.87 -40.83 16.02
C THR A 473 -32.63 -42.31 15.72
N VAL A 474 -32.72 -42.69 14.43
CA VAL A 474 -32.58 -44.10 14.02
C VAL A 474 -31.41 -44.28 13.07
N HIS A 475 -30.38 -44.92 13.60
CA HIS A 475 -29.19 -45.33 12.87
C HIS A 475 -29.40 -46.69 12.23
N MET A 476 -29.29 -46.78 10.91
CA MET A 476 -29.66 -48.00 10.20
C MET A 476 -28.50 -48.59 9.41
N THR A 477 -28.15 -49.83 9.72
CA THR A 477 -27.29 -50.65 8.87
C THR A 477 -28.14 -51.67 8.10
N HIS A 478 -27.71 -52.04 6.90
CA HIS A 478 -28.43 -53.01 6.08
C HIS A 478 -27.51 -54.12 5.59
N LYS A 479 -27.91 -55.37 5.84
CA LYS A 479 -27.21 -56.56 5.39
C LYS A 479 -28.16 -57.49 4.66
N ARG A 480 -27.77 -57.91 3.46
CA ARG A 480 -28.50 -58.94 2.71
C ARG A 480 -27.94 -60.32 3.03
N LEU A 481 -28.82 -61.24 3.42
CA LEU A 481 -28.48 -62.62 3.68
C LEU A 481 -28.26 -63.37 2.35
N GLU A 482 -27.30 -64.30 2.34
CA GLU A 482 -27.03 -65.14 1.17
C GLU A 482 -28.06 -66.27 1.00
N ARG A 483 -28.74 -66.65 2.10
CA ARG A 483 -29.73 -67.73 2.12
C ARG A 483 -31.16 -67.20 2.09
N SER A 484 -32.04 -67.98 1.49
CA SER A 484 -33.49 -67.79 1.57
C SER A 484 -34.01 -68.32 2.89
N VAL A 485 -34.78 -67.50 3.58
CA VAL A 485 -35.44 -67.74 4.87
C VAL A 485 -36.93 -67.51 4.67
N THR A 486 -37.75 -68.37 5.24
CA THR A 486 -39.22 -68.24 5.32
C THR A 486 -39.63 -68.79 6.68
N THR A 487 -40.64 -68.21 7.30
CA THR A 487 -41.11 -68.58 8.64
C THR A 487 -42.64 -68.57 8.72
N ASP A 488 -43.23 -69.37 9.60
CA ASP A 488 -44.65 -69.28 9.97
C ASP A 488 -44.92 -68.21 11.04
N GLY A 489 -43.88 -67.53 11.52
CA GLY A 489 -43.98 -66.50 12.56
C GLY A 489 -44.33 -67.07 13.94
N SER A 490 -44.12 -68.36 14.18
CA SER A 490 -44.27 -68.98 15.51
C SER A 490 -43.15 -68.58 16.47
N GLY A 491 -43.42 -68.69 17.77
CA GLY A 491 -42.41 -68.41 18.80
C GLY A 491 -41.25 -69.42 18.85
N GLU A 492 -41.39 -70.60 18.25
CA GLU A 492 -40.30 -71.59 18.12
C GLU A 492 -39.34 -71.18 16.99
N GLU A 493 -39.88 -70.87 15.80
CA GLU A 493 -39.08 -70.38 14.68
C GLU A 493 -38.46 -69.00 14.97
N PHE A 494 -39.14 -68.15 15.74
CA PHE A 494 -38.55 -66.89 16.21
C PHE A 494 -37.24 -67.12 16.97
N ARG A 495 -37.22 -68.05 17.93
CA ARG A 495 -36.02 -68.33 18.73
C ARG A 495 -34.90 -68.88 17.86
N GLU A 496 -35.20 -69.81 16.95
CA GLU A 496 -34.20 -70.32 16.00
C GLU A 496 -33.61 -69.20 15.13
N LEU A 497 -34.45 -68.28 14.63
CA LEU A 497 -33.99 -67.16 13.82
C LEU A 497 -33.17 -66.16 14.64
N SER A 498 -33.61 -65.81 15.84
CA SER A 498 -32.89 -64.93 16.76
C SER A 498 -31.50 -65.51 17.10
N ASP A 499 -31.43 -66.75 17.57
CA ASP A 499 -30.17 -67.43 17.93
C ASP A 499 -29.21 -67.55 16.74
N THR A 500 -29.76 -67.60 15.52
CA THR A 500 -28.99 -67.75 14.29
C THR A 500 -28.47 -66.42 13.76
N TYR A 501 -29.28 -65.36 13.82
CA TYR A 501 -29.03 -64.11 13.10
C TYR A 501 -28.72 -62.92 14.00
N TYR A 502 -29.02 -62.98 15.28
CA TYR A 502 -28.52 -62.02 16.26
C TYR A 502 -27.18 -62.50 16.82
N THR A 503 -26.16 -62.48 15.97
CA THR A 503 -24.80 -62.89 16.31
C THR A 503 -23.79 -61.96 15.66
N GLU A 504 -22.57 -61.89 16.19
CA GLU A 504 -21.47 -61.08 15.67
C GLU A 504 -21.26 -61.26 14.15
N GLN A 505 -21.49 -62.48 13.63
CA GLN A 505 -21.43 -62.75 12.18
C GLN A 505 -22.38 -61.86 11.36
N TYR A 506 -23.57 -61.55 11.87
CA TYR A 506 -24.62 -60.87 11.11
C TYR A 506 -24.80 -59.42 11.54
N VAL A 507 -24.76 -59.12 12.84
CA VAL A 507 -24.95 -57.76 13.37
C VAL A 507 -23.64 -57.03 13.68
N GLY A 508 -22.50 -57.73 13.62
CA GLY A 508 -21.18 -57.12 13.80
C GLY A 508 -20.78 -56.92 15.26
N ASP A 509 -19.93 -55.92 15.47
CA ASP A 509 -19.50 -55.38 16.75
C ASP A 509 -20.65 -54.80 17.58
N MET A 510 -21.72 -54.35 16.91
CA MET A 510 -22.96 -53.84 17.53
C MET A 510 -23.83 -54.91 18.22
N LEU A 511 -23.33 -56.13 18.43
CA LEU A 511 -24.07 -57.16 19.15
C LEU A 511 -24.27 -56.73 20.62
N GLY A 512 -25.53 -56.65 21.06
CA GLY A 512 -25.91 -56.12 22.36
C GLY A 512 -26.28 -54.64 22.34
N VAL A 513 -25.97 -53.92 21.27
CA VAL A 513 -26.35 -52.50 21.09
C VAL A 513 -27.47 -52.38 20.05
N THR A 514 -27.27 -52.93 18.85
CA THR A 514 -28.27 -52.83 17.78
C THR A 514 -29.47 -53.75 17.99
N ARG A 515 -30.66 -53.27 17.62
CA ARG A 515 -31.85 -54.08 17.42
C ARG A 515 -31.88 -54.62 15.99
N ALA A 516 -31.89 -55.93 15.82
CA ALA A 516 -31.88 -56.55 14.50
C ALA A 516 -33.29 -56.90 14.01
N ALA A 517 -33.67 -56.34 12.86
CA ALA A 517 -34.93 -56.65 12.21
C ALA A 517 -34.70 -57.50 10.97
N ILE A 518 -35.12 -58.78 11.03
CA ILE A 518 -35.05 -59.68 9.88
C ILE A 518 -36.30 -59.53 9.00
N ILE A 519 -36.07 -59.26 7.72
CA ILE A 519 -37.11 -59.10 6.69
C ILE A 519 -37.19 -60.40 5.89
N VAL A 520 -38.27 -61.14 6.11
CA VAL A 520 -38.49 -62.48 5.55
C VAL A 520 -39.94 -62.65 5.08
N PRO A 521 -40.22 -63.48 4.07
CA PRO A 521 -41.60 -63.87 3.78
C PRO A 521 -42.17 -64.69 4.96
N ILE A 522 -43.33 -64.30 5.47
CA ILE A 522 -44.05 -65.03 6.53
C ILE A 522 -45.22 -65.82 5.91
N ASP A 523 -45.26 -67.14 6.11
CA ASP A 523 -46.32 -68.04 5.64
C ASP A 523 -47.42 -68.17 6.70
N SER A 524 -48.09 -67.04 6.99
CA SER A 524 -49.15 -66.96 8.01
C SER A 524 -50.20 -65.91 7.64
N ASP A 525 -51.47 -66.23 7.89
CA ASP A 525 -52.59 -65.28 7.70
C ASP A 525 -52.83 -64.40 8.94
N SER A 526 -52.13 -64.64 10.06
CA SER A 526 -52.39 -63.99 11.35
C SER A 526 -51.16 -63.37 12.00
N VAL A 527 -49.98 -63.46 11.37
CA VAL A 527 -48.72 -62.93 11.92
C VAL A 527 -48.05 -62.10 10.82
N ALA A 528 -47.96 -60.79 11.04
CA ALA A 528 -47.28 -59.86 10.13
C ALA A 528 -45.86 -59.52 10.62
N GLY A 529 -45.58 -59.76 11.89
CA GLY A 529 -44.29 -59.63 12.52
C GLY A 529 -44.30 -60.29 13.89
N ARG A 530 -43.12 -60.39 14.50
CA ARG A 530 -42.96 -60.82 15.89
C ARG A 530 -41.68 -60.24 16.48
N GLY A 531 -41.79 -59.53 17.58
CA GLY A 531 -40.74 -59.20 18.54
C GLY A 531 -41.06 -59.79 19.92
N TYR A 532 -40.05 -59.80 20.80
CA TYR A 532 -40.24 -60.05 22.23
C TYR A 532 -39.59 -58.92 23.02
N ALA A 533 -40.20 -58.61 24.15
CA ALA A 533 -39.78 -57.57 25.09
C ALA A 533 -39.24 -58.19 26.40
N PRO A 534 -38.13 -57.66 26.95
CA PRO A 534 -37.11 -56.93 26.21
C PRO A 534 -36.45 -57.85 25.16
N GLY A 535 -35.96 -57.31 24.05
CA GLY A 535 -35.30 -58.15 23.05
C GLY A 535 -34.54 -57.38 21.99
N TYR A 536 -33.58 -58.05 21.36
CA TYR A 536 -32.72 -57.44 20.34
C TYR A 536 -33.04 -57.88 18.91
N PHE A 537 -34.15 -58.58 18.72
CA PHE A 537 -34.48 -59.22 17.46
C PHE A 537 -35.97 -59.12 17.17
N SER A 538 -36.30 -58.87 15.91
CA SER A 538 -37.67 -58.90 15.40
C SER A 538 -37.76 -59.54 14.02
N ILE A 539 -38.86 -60.25 13.78
CA ILE A 539 -39.23 -60.80 12.48
C ILE A 539 -40.26 -59.88 11.85
N ASN A 540 -40.02 -59.51 10.59
CA ASN A 540 -40.83 -58.55 9.87
C ASN A 540 -41.20 -59.11 8.49
N ASP A 541 -42.49 -59.07 8.16
CA ASP A 541 -42.96 -59.60 6.87
C ASP A 541 -42.43 -58.80 5.67
N ALA A 542 -41.87 -59.53 4.71
CA ALA A 542 -41.42 -59.00 3.44
C ALA A 542 -42.55 -58.81 2.42
N GLY A 543 -43.65 -59.56 2.55
CA GLY A 543 -44.73 -59.64 1.56
C GLY A 543 -45.81 -58.56 1.70
N SER A 544 -45.91 -57.93 2.87
CA SER A 544 -46.88 -56.90 3.18
C SER A 544 -46.76 -55.70 2.24
N SER A 545 -47.88 -55.17 1.77
CA SER A 545 -47.90 -54.07 0.80
C SER A 545 -49.07 -53.11 1.04
N GLY A 546 -48.95 -51.89 0.53
CA GLY A 546 -49.91 -50.80 0.76
C GLY A 546 -49.40 -49.77 1.76
N THR A 547 -50.28 -48.83 2.10
CA THR A 547 -50.00 -47.67 2.96
C THR A 547 -51.14 -47.45 3.92
N VAL A 548 -50.83 -47.05 5.16
CA VAL A 548 -51.82 -46.64 6.17
C VAL A 548 -51.38 -45.27 6.69
N GLY A 549 -52.18 -44.25 6.37
CA GLY A 549 -51.74 -42.86 6.52
C GLY A 549 -50.58 -42.55 5.57
N GLU A 550 -49.49 -42.00 6.12
CA GLU A 550 -48.30 -41.58 5.36
C GLU A 550 -47.24 -42.70 5.25
N TYR A 551 -47.38 -43.77 6.03
CA TYR A 551 -46.38 -44.84 6.13
C TYR A 551 -46.81 -46.09 5.34
N SER A 552 -45.82 -46.85 4.85
CA SER A 552 -46.10 -48.17 4.27
C SER A 552 -46.49 -49.16 5.37
N VAL A 553 -47.27 -50.19 5.02
CA VAL A 553 -47.62 -51.27 5.97
C VAL A 553 -46.34 -51.91 6.54
N ARG A 554 -45.30 -52.10 5.73
CA ARG A 554 -44.01 -52.65 6.17
C ARG A 554 -43.29 -51.75 7.16
N THR A 555 -43.30 -50.43 6.94
CA THR A 555 -42.75 -49.47 7.91
C THR A 555 -43.48 -49.55 9.23
N ARG A 556 -44.82 -49.63 9.23
CA ARG A 556 -45.60 -49.72 10.48
C ARG A 556 -45.34 -51.00 11.24
N ILE A 557 -45.32 -52.14 10.55
CA ILE A 557 -44.95 -53.44 11.16
C ILE A 557 -43.56 -53.29 11.77
N LEU A 558 -42.59 -52.77 11.03
CA LEU A 558 -41.22 -52.64 11.52
C LEU A 558 -41.10 -51.77 12.76
N VAL A 559 -41.77 -50.61 12.79
CA VAL A 559 -41.81 -49.77 14.00
C VAL A 559 -42.44 -50.53 15.16
N HIS A 560 -43.58 -51.19 14.94
CA HIS A 560 -44.27 -51.97 15.97
C HIS A 560 -43.39 -53.08 16.54
N GLU A 561 -42.71 -53.86 15.68
CA GLU A 561 -41.86 -54.95 16.15
C GLU A 561 -40.57 -54.47 16.81
N LEU A 562 -40.07 -53.30 16.42
CA LEU A 562 -38.93 -52.65 17.09
C LEU A 562 -39.34 -52.03 18.43
N LEU A 563 -40.58 -51.59 18.60
CA LEU A 563 -41.09 -51.14 19.91
C LEU A 563 -41.03 -52.28 20.94
N HIS A 564 -41.29 -53.53 20.54
CA HIS A 564 -41.04 -54.70 21.40
C HIS A 564 -39.57 -54.87 21.80
N ASN A 565 -38.64 -54.30 21.03
CA ASN A 565 -37.21 -54.42 21.29
C ASN A 565 -36.65 -53.32 22.20
N VAL A 566 -37.39 -52.23 22.40
CA VAL A 566 -36.95 -51.08 23.19
C VAL A 566 -37.81 -50.87 24.45
N ILE A 567 -38.99 -51.48 24.53
CA ILE A 567 -39.90 -51.35 25.67
C ILE A 567 -39.77 -52.58 26.58
N GLY A 568 -39.85 -52.36 27.89
CA GLY A 568 -39.81 -53.39 28.93
C GLY A 568 -41.15 -54.12 29.17
N GLU A 569 -41.23 -54.80 30.31
CA GLU A 569 -42.51 -55.30 30.83
C GLU A 569 -43.33 -54.14 31.41
N LEU A 570 -44.53 -53.91 30.86
CA LEU A 570 -45.45 -52.89 31.36
C LEU A 570 -45.82 -53.18 32.82
N ASP A 571 -45.76 -52.14 33.66
CA ASP A 571 -46.15 -52.23 35.06
C ASP A 571 -47.67 -52.37 35.25
N GLY A 572 -48.14 -52.47 36.49
CA GLY A 572 -49.55 -52.67 36.81
C GLY A 572 -50.49 -51.55 36.36
N ASP A 573 -49.97 -50.34 36.17
CA ASP A 573 -50.71 -49.13 35.83
C ASP A 573 -50.71 -48.86 34.32
N ASN A 574 -49.66 -49.31 33.62
CA ASN A 574 -49.52 -49.28 32.15
C ASN A 574 -50.13 -50.52 31.44
N LYS A 575 -50.73 -51.45 32.20
CA LYS A 575 -51.32 -52.68 31.67
C LYS A 575 -52.64 -52.48 30.96
N CYS A 576 -52.71 -53.05 29.77
CA CYS A 576 -53.89 -53.04 28.94
C CYS A 576 -54.88 -54.17 29.23
N TYR A 577 -56.18 -53.88 29.10
CA TYR A 577 -57.22 -54.91 29.08
C TYR A 577 -57.35 -55.53 27.68
N SER A 578 -56.30 -56.22 27.25
CA SER A 578 -56.19 -57.19 26.13
C SER A 578 -56.68 -56.79 24.73
N GLU A 579 -55.78 -56.88 23.75
CA GLU A 579 -56.07 -57.53 22.47
C GLU A 579 -55.29 -58.85 22.40
N PHE A 580 -56.03 -59.96 22.25
CA PHE A 580 -55.54 -61.34 22.19
C PHE A 580 -54.87 -61.88 23.46
N ASP A 581 -55.55 -62.87 24.06
CA ASP A 581 -55.14 -63.77 25.16
C ASP A 581 -54.80 -63.24 26.57
N GLY A 582 -54.52 -61.95 26.75
CA GLY A 582 -54.31 -61.37 28.09
C GLY A 582 -52.96 -61.68 28.73
N ASP A 583 -52.11 -62.50 28.09
CA ASP A 583 -50.68 -62.64 28.41
C ASP A 583 -49.84 -61.62 27.61
N SER A 584 -50.27 -61.28 26.39
CA SER A 584 -49.65 -60.26 25.49
C SER A 584 -49.70 -58.82 26.04
N ALA A 585 -50.71 -58.51 26.86
CA ALA A 585 -50.97 -57.17 27.38
C ALA A 585 -49.97 -56.70 28.44
N ASN A 586 -49.02 -57.56 28.83
CA ASN A 586 -47.88 -57.18 29.68
C ASN A 586 -46.75 -56.48 28.88
N TYR A 587 -46.82 -56.47 27.54
CA TYR A 587 -45.72 -56.01 26.67
C TYR A 587 -46.17 -55.03 25.56
N HIS A 588 -47.47 -54.66 25.52
CA HIS A 588 -48.03 -53.79 24.47
C HIS A 588 -48.86 -52.67 25.11
N SER A 589 -48.57 -51.41 24.76
CA SER A 589 -49.45 -50.30 25.11
C SER A 589 -50.71 -50.33 24.23
N CYS A 590 -51.85 -49.98 24.83
CA CYS A 590 -53.20 -50.12 24.23
C CYS A 590 -53.37 -49.27 22.98
N ASP A 591 -52.58 -48.20 22.93
CA ASP A 591 -52.66 -47.11 21.98
C ASP A 591 -51.29 -46.86 21.31
N GLY A 592 -50.41 -47.87 21.30
CA GLY A 592 -49.01 -47.74 20.88
C GLY A 592 -48.82 -47.08 19.52
N TRP A 593 -47.63 -46.49 19.32
CA TRP A 593 -47.25 -45.84 18.07
C TRP A 593 -47.44 -46.82 16.90
N LEU A 594 -48.52 -46.59 16.14
CA LEU A 594 -49.00 -47.39 15.01
C LEU A 594 -49.71 -48.72 15.37
N SER A 595 -50.61 -48.71 16.36
CA SER A 595 -51.66 -49.74 16.53
C SER A 595 -52.29 -50.13 15.18
N TYR A 596 -52.62 -51.42 15.04
CA TYR A 596 -53.13 -52.04 13.80
C TYR A 596 -54.60 -51.70 13.52
N ASP A 597 -55.20 -50.78 14.29
CA ASP A 597 -56.57 -50.33 14.07
C ASP A 597 -56.62 -49.33 12.90
N PHE A 598 -57.49 -49.59 11.93
CA PHE A 598 -57.50 -48.96 10.59
C PHE A 598 -57.90 -47.47 10.57
N ASP A 599 -58.20 -46.86 11.71
CA ASP A 599 -58.54 -45.43 11.79
C ASP A 599 -57.27 -44.59 11.99
N ALA A 600 -57.04 -43.68 11.05
CA ALA A 600 -55.86 -42.82 10.92
C ALA A 600 -55.70 -41.76 12.05
N SER A 601 -56.25 -42.01 13.24
CA SER A 601 -56.26 -41.08 14.37
C SER A 601 -55.17 -41.31 15.42
N ALA A 602 -54.37 -42.37 15.32
CA ALA A 602 -53.30 -42.68 16.27
C ALA A 602 -51.92 -42.53 15.63
N ASN A 603 -51.46 -41.27 15.54
CA ASN A 603 -50.07 -40.92 15.19
C ASN A 603 -49.32 -40.39 16.42
N TYR A 604 -49.78 -40.72 17.63
CA TYR A 604 -49.15 -40.30 18.88
C TYR A 604 -48.77 -41.53 19.68
N LEU A 605 -47.64 -41.42 20.38
CA LEU A 605 -47.24 -42.39 21.39
C LEU A 605 -48.19 -42.17 22.56
N PRO A 606 -48.77 -43.22 23.17
CA PRO A 606 -49.56 -43.02 24.38
C PRO A 606 -48.67 -42.46 25.49
N GLU A 607 -49.22 -41.53 26.28
CA GLU A 607 -48.53 -40.86 27.39
C GLU A 607 -47.80 -41.87 28.30
N SER A 608 -48.48 -42.96 28.66
CA SER A 608 -47.89 -44.04 29.46
C SER A 608 -46.64 -44.70 28.87
N LEU A 609 -46.51 -44.72 27.54
CA LEU A 609 -45.37 -45.29 26.84
C LEU A 609 -44.27 -44.25 26.63
N ALA A 610 -44.61 -42.98 26.44
CA ALA A 610 -43.64 -41.89 26.48
C ALA A 610 -42.98 -41.84 27.86
N ASP A 611 -43.79 -41.81 28.93
CA ASP A 611 -43.34 -41.82 30.32
C ASP A 611 -42.44 -43.02 30.67
N GLU A 612 -42.67 -44.17 30.03
CA GLU A 612 -41.87 -45.38 30.26
C GLU A 612 -40.54 -45.34 29.52
N LEU A 613 -40.51 -44.85 28.28
CA LEU A 613 -39.26 -44.62 27.55
C LEU A 613 -38.42 -43.51 28.20
N GLU A 614 -39.06 -42.51 28.81
CA GLU A 614 -38.38 -41.45 29.56
C GLU A 614 -37.85 -41.96 30.91
N ARG A 615 -38.54 -42.90 31.57
CA ARG A 615 -38.14 -43.40 32.90
C ARG A 615 -37.11 -44.53 32.83
N ASP A 616 -37.31 -45.46 31.91
CA ASP A 616 -36.57 -46.73 31.86
C ASP A 616 -35.61 -46.79 30.66
N GLY A 617 -35.68 -45.81 29.78
CA GLY A 617 -34.89 -45.73 28.56
C GLY A 617 -35.26 -46.73 27.47
N LEU A 618 -34.45 -46.82 26.42
CA LEU A 618 -34.55 -47.88 25.40
C LEU A 618 -33.97 -49.21 25.94
N LEU A 619 -34.64 -49.78 26.94
CA LEU A 619 -34.29 -51.02 27.65
C LEU A 619 -33.74 -52.16 26.75
N PRO A 620 -32.90 -53.09 27.28
CA PRO A 620 -32.05 -52.96 28.47
C PRO A 620 -30.67 -53.67 28.41
N SER A 621 -29.77 -53.11 29.22
CA SER A 621 -28.68 -53.68 30.03
C SER A 621 -27.82 -54.82 29.46
#